data_AF-A0A131Z041-F1
#
_entry.id   AF-A0A131Z041-F1
#
_cell.length_a   1.000
_cell.length_b   1.000
_cell.length_c   1.000
_cell.angle_alpha   90.00
_cell.angle_beta   90.00
_cell.angle_gamma   90.00
#
_symmetry.space_group_name_H-M   'P 1'
#
loop_
_entity.id
_entity.type
_entity.pdbx_description
1 polymer ?
#
loop_
_entity_poly.entity_id
_entity_poly.type
_entity_poly.pdbx_seq_one_letter_code
_entity_poly.pdbx_strand_id
1 'polypeptide(L)'
;MTGEGKSHDKGHHGRGHDRGHHRGGHDRGGHWSSHNRQRRSDDKRNSDVDESLPVVKMFRAFQVELDDRYDRYERLVKLGRDVTIESKRIIFLLHRIMKDNQKDKVLAEADQKLCELSMYALREIAMELRGQSYYLYHRAFSPGIQEYIEALTFFHYIKDGHLVTLDEIHKNLVYLEQPEEAESEMADETAVKMPPGKFSLEIIPLDYMLGIADLTGELMRKCINAVGQGDLEEPFVLCRFLRDMYTGFLGFGKTAGREMSRKVWTLFQSVRKVENACYTIKVRGSEVPNHVLADMFYAPLPEKESVDCD
;
A
#
# COMPACT_ATOMS: atom_id res chain seq x y z
N MET A 1 24.27 -19.45 79.30
CA MET A 1 25.71 -19.10 79.26
C MET A 1 26.03 -18.61 77.86
N THR A 2 26.27 -17.31 77.75
CA THR A 2 27.19 -16.58 76.83
C THR A 2 27.51 -17.13 75.43
N GLY A 3 27.40 -16.27 74.41
CA GLY A 3 28.23 -16.36 73.20
C GLY A 3 27.69 -15.62 71.98
N GLU A 4 28.26 -14.44 71.68
CA GLU A 4 27.97 -13.54 70.56
C GLU A 4 28.52 -14.02 69.20
N GLY A 5 28.02 -13.43 68.09
CA GLY A 5 28.69 -13.44 66.79
C GLY A 5 27.84 -12.87 65.63
N LYS A 6 28.05 -11.59 65.27
CA LYS A 6 27.45 -10.88 64.11
C LYS A 6 28.10 -11.28 62.77
N SER A 7 27.35 -11.27 61.67
CA SER A 7 27.81 -10.74 60.37
C SER A 7 26.65 -10.36 59.42
N HIS A 8 26.86 -9.29 58.64
CA HIS A 8 25.98 -8.55 57.71
C HIS A 8 25.65 -9.32 56.41
N ASP A 9 24.42 -9.30 55.89
CA ASP A 9 23.72 -8.32 55.01
C ASP A 9 24.02 -8.45 53.49
N LYS A 10 23.02 -8.89 52.70
CA LYS A 10 22.31 -8.12 51.64
C LYS A 10 21.61 -9.04 50.64
N GLY A 11 20.28 -9.05 50.67
CA GLY A 11 19.41 -9.55 49.60
C GLY A 11 18.54 -8.41 49.07
N HIS A 12 18.59 -8.16 47.76
CA HIS A 12 17.80 -7.13 47.08
C HIS A 12 16.52 -7.75 46.50
N HIS A 13 15.35 -7.31 46.97
CA HIS A 13 14.10 -7.43 46.23
C HIS A 13 13.33 -6.11 46.25
N GLY A 14 12.94 -5.69 45.03
CA GLY A 14 11.68 -5.06 44.65
C GLY A 14 11.09 -3.90 45.46
N ARG A 15 10.71 -2.84 44.77
CA ARG A 15 9.29 -2.46 44.57
C ARG A 15 9.19 -1.19 43.73
N GLY A 16 8.12 -1.14 42.93
CA GLY A 16 7.74 -0.02 42.08
C GLY A 16 7.33 1.23 42.86
N HIS A 17 7.15 2.31 42.12
CA HIS A 17 6.62 3.56 42.64
C HIS A 17 5.70 4.23 41.62
N ASP A 18 4.42 4.20 41.95
CA ASP A 18 3.47 5.29 41.70
C ASP A 18 3.92 6.55 42.46
N ARG A 19 3.63 7.72 41.88
CA ARG A 19 3.08 8.91 42.57
C ARG A 19 3.00 10.14 41.63
N GLY A 20 1.82 10.76 41.63
CA GLY A 20 1.61 12.13 41.18
C GLY A 20 1.83 13.18 42.27
N HIS A 21 1.61 14.44 41.85
CA HIS A 21 1.50 15.73 42.56
C HIS A 21 2.74 16.64 42.75
N HIS A 22 2.72 17.73 41.95
CA HIS A 22 2.73 19.16 42.32
C HIS A 22 3.83 19.76 43.23
N ARG A 23 4.64 20.69 42.68
CA ARG A 23 4.69 22.17 42.95
C ARG A 23 6.09 22.78 42.67
N GLY A 24 6.08 24.03 42.19
CA GLY A 24 7.20 25.00 42.22
C GLY A 24 8.11 24.93 40.99
N GLY A 25 8.24 25.93 40.10
CA GLY A 25 8.21 27.37 40.31
C GLY A 25 9.64 27.87 40.54
N HIS A 26 10.38 28.14 39.46
CA HIS A 26 11.55 29.04 39.49
C HIS A 26 11.84 29.61 38.10
N ASP A 27 11.66 30.93 38.04
CA ASP A 27 12.02 31.84 36.97
C ASP A 27 13.44 31.64 36.42
N ARG A 28 13.55 31.69 35.09
CA ARG A 28 14.72 32.28 34.44
C ARG A 28 14.25 33.23 33.35
N GLY A 29 14.17 34.50 33.77
CA GLY A 29 14.07 35.64 32.86
C GLY A 29 15.31 35.74 31.99
N GLY A 30 15.08 35.91 30.69
CA GLY A 30 16.06 36.34 29.70
C GLY A 30 15.41 37.43 28.85
N HIS A 31 15.48 38.66 29.35
CA HIS A 31 14.86 39.84 28.77
C HIS A 31 15.67 40.31 27.55
N TRP A 32 15.36 39.77 26.36
CA TRP A 32 15.77 40.36 25.08
C TRP A 32 14.53 40.88 24.36
N SER A 33 14.11 42.08 24.75
CA SER A 33 13.10 42.85 24.02
C SER A 33 13.61 44.24 23.72
N SER A 34 13.26 44.68 22.50
CA SER A 34 13.22 46.07 22.04
C SER A 34 14.45 46.66 21.34
N HIS A 35 14.86 46.05 20.22
CA HIS A 35 15.51 46.80 19.12
C HIS A 35 14.95 46.50 17.72
N ASN A 36 13.75 45.91 17.60
CA ASN A 36 13.19 45.58 16.28
C ASN A 36 11.90 46.32 15.89
N ARG A 37 11.58 47.45 16.55
CA ARG A 37 10.42 48.29 16.20
C ARG A 37 10.73 49.47 15.27
N GLN A 38 11.99 49.64 14.85
CA GLN A 38 12.42 50.76 14.00
C GLN A 38 12.97 50.30 12.63
N ARG A 39 12.38 49.26 12.03
CA ARG A 39 12.65 48.82 10.65
C ARG A 39 11.36 48.43 9.91
N ARG A 40 10.28 49.17 10.16
CA ARG A 40 8.98 48.98 9.51
C ARG A 40 8.49 50.24 8.80
N SER A 41 9.43 50.98 8.21
CA SER A 41 9.13 52.05 7.25
C SER A 41 10.18 52.14 6.13
N ASP A 42 10.86 51.04 5.81
CA ASP A 42 11.56 50.95 4.53
C ASP A 42 10.53 50.54 3.48
N ASP A 43 9.88 51.57 2.96
CA ASP A 43 9.70 51.75 1.53
C ASP A 43 8.95 50.60 0.84
N LYS A 44 7.63 50.81 0.68
CA LYS A 44 6.91 50.31 -0.50
C LYS A 44 7.63 50.89 -1.73
N ARG A 45 8.75 50.28 -2.14
CA ARG A 45 9.22 50.39 -3.51
C ARG A 45 8.18 49.67 -4.34
N ASN A 46 7.16 50.42 -4.74
CA ASN A 46 6.44 50.15 -5.96
C ASN A 46 7.44 50.41 -7.09
N SER A 47 8.46 49.55 -7.21
CA SER A 47 9.24 49.48 -8.44
C SER A 47 8.32 48.79 -9.42
N ASP A 48 7.55 49.57 -10.15
CA ASP A 48 6.88 49.11 -11.35
C ASP A 48 7.98 48.52 -12.24
N VAL A 49 8.08 47.19 -12.24
CA VAL A 49 9.13 46.48 -12.98
C VAL A 49 8.76 46.66 -14.44
N ASP A 50 9.66 47.25 -15.21
CA ASP A 50 9.43 47.43 -16.64
C ASP A 50 9.31 46.05 -17.33
N GLU A 51 8.08 45.63 -17.61
CA GLU A 51 7.72 44.38 -18.28
C GLU A 51 8.26 44.30 -19.73
N SER A 52 8.73 45.41 -20.29
CA SER A 52 9.33 45.43 -21.61
C SER A 52 10.76 44.87 -21.64
N LEU A 53 11.44 44.84 -20.48
CA LEU A 53 12.83 44.40 -20.35
C LEU A 53 13.02 42.94 -20.80
N PRO A 54 14.06 42.62 -21.60
CA PRO A 54 14.31 41.26 -22.08
C PRO A 54 14.44 40.23 -20.96
N VAL A 55 15.07 40.61 -19.84
CA VAL A 55 15.23 39.74 -18.67
C VAL A 55 13.88 39.47 -18.02
N VAL A 56 13.02 40.49 -17.86
CA VAL A 56 11.69 40.31 -17.25
C VAL A 56 10.85 39.38 -18.12
N LYS A 57 10.81 39.59 -19.43
CA LYS A 57 10.12 38.69 -20.39
C LYS A 57 10.63 37.25 -20.31
N MET A 58 11.94 37.06 -20.17
CA MET A 58 12.54 35.73 -20.00
C MET A 58 12.07 35.05 -18.70
N PHE A 59 12.06 35.76 -17.57
CA PHE A 59 11.54 35.22 -16.31
C PHE A 59 10.03 34.99 -16.34
N ARG A 60 9.26 35.79 -17.09
CA ARG A 60 7.83 35.53 -17.34
C ARG A 60 7.62 34.23 -18.12
N ALA A 61 8.44 33.97 -19.14
CA ALA A 61 8.39 32.71 -19.87
C ALA A 61 8.74 31.50 -18.97
N PHE A 62 9.79 31.61 -18.14
CA PHE A 62 10.13 30.58 -17.16
C PHE A 62 9.03 30.37 -16.13
N GLN A 63 8.37 31.45 -15.68
CA GLN A 63 7.24 31.35 -14.75
C GLN A 63 6.12 30.51 -15.37
N VAL A 64 5.71 30.81 -16.61
CA VAL A 64 4.65 30.05 -17.30
C VAL A 64 5.01 28.56 -17.44
N GLU A 65 6.26 28.24 -17.79
CA GLU A 65 6.72 26.86 -17.90
C GLU A 65 6.72 26.13 -16.54
N LEU A 66 7.19 26.79 -15.48
CA LEU A 66 7.23 26.22 -14.14
C LEU A 66 5.83 26.04 -13.55
N ASP A 67 4.93 26.99 -13.78
CA ASP A 67 3.54 26.94 -13.32
C ASP A 67 2.79 25.79 -14.05
N ASP A 68 2.90 25.65 -15.38
CA ASP A 68 2.30 24.50 -16.10
C ASP A 68 2.82 23.16 -15.58
N ARG A 69 4.14 23.07 -15.36
CA ARG A 69 4.76 21.87 -14.80
C ARG A 69 4.24 21.55 -13.40
N TYR A 70 4.10 22.57 -12.55
CA TYR A 70 3.61 22.39 -11.19
C TYR A 70 2.14 21.96 -11.19
N ASP A 71 1.30 22.62 -12.00
CA ASP A 71 -0.12 22.29 -12.13
C ASP A 71 -0.30 20.87 -12.65
N ARG A 72 0.51 20.44 -13.63
CA ARG A 72 0.55 19.05 -14.12
C ARG A 72 0.93 18.07 -13.03
N TYR A 73 1.98 18.38 -12.27
CA TYR A 73 2.41 17.54 -11.15
C TYR A 73 1.28 17.37 -10.12
N GLU A 74 0.59 18.44 -9.76
CA GLU A 74 -0.56 18.39 -8.82
C GLU A 74 -1.76 17.61 -9.39
N ARG A 75 -2.04 17.70 -10.70
CA ARG A 75 -3.05 16.85 -11.36
C ARG A 75 -2.68 15.37 -11.25
N LEU A 76 -1.42 15.03 -11.52
CA LEU A 76 -0.91 13.66 -11.40
C LEU A 76 -0.93 13.15 -9.95
N VAL A 77 -0.64 14.00 -8.96
CA VAL A 77 -0.75 13.64 -7.54
C VAL A 77 -2.18 13.27 -7.17
N LYS A 78 -3.17 14.04 -7.64
CA LYS A 78 -4.60 13.74 -7.40
C LYS A 78 -5.00 12.41 -8.03
N LEU A 79 -4.68 12.21 -9.32
CA LEU A 79 -4.94 10.95 -10.02
C LEU A 79 -4.28 9.75 -9.32
N GLY A 80 -2.99 9.87 -8.95
CA GLY A 80 -2.26 8.83 -8.23
C GLY A 80 -2.87 8.50 -6.87
N ARG A 81 -3.41 9.51 -6.15
CA ARG A 81 -4.12 9.31 -4.89
C ARG A 81 -5.44 8.57 -5.08
N ASP A 82 -6.21 8.92 -6.11
CA ASP A 82 -7.48 8.24 -6.41
C ASP A 82 -7.24 6.77 -6.77
N VAL A 83 -6.22 6.49 -7.58
CA VAL A 83 -5.76 5.12 -7.86
C VAL A 83 -5.41 4.38 -6.57
N THR A 84 -4.61 5.00 -5.69
CA THR A 84 -4.23 4.40 -4.40
C THR A 84 -5.46 4.03 -3.57
N ILE A 85 -6.45 4.93 -3.49
CA ILE A 85 -7.64 4.73 -2.66
C ILE A 85 -8.46 3.55 -3.18
N GLU A 86 -8.70 3.48 -4.50
CA GLU A 86 -9.53 2.43 -5.07
C GLU A 86 -8.80 1.08 -5.08
N SER A 87 -7.49 1.04 -5.36
CA SER A 87 -6.68 -0.17 -5.22
C SER A 87 -6.74 -0.76 -3.81
N LYS A 88 -6.66 0.08 -2.76
CA LYS A 88 -6.86 -0.35 -1.36
C LYS A 88 -8.24 -0.95 -1.13
N ARG A 89 -9.28 -0.32 -1.67
CA ARG A 89 -10.66 -0.83 -1.53
C ARG A 89 -10.80 -2.20 -2.18
N ILE A 90 -10.16 -2.42 -3.34
CA ILE A 90 -10.12 -3.72 -4.01
C ILE A 90 -9.39 -4.75 -3.14
N ILE A 91 -8.23 -4.41 -2.56
CA ILE A 91 -7.51 -5.30 -1.63
C ILE A 91 -8.40 -5.67 -0.43
N PHE A 92 -9.07 -4.69 0.19
CA PHE A 92 -10.00 -4.95 1.30
C PHE A 92 -11.20 -5.82 0.87
N LEU A 93 -11.72 -5.63 -0.35
CA LEU A 93 -12.78 -6.44 -0.92
C LEU A 93 -12.32 -7.90 -1.06
N LEU A 94 -11.12 -8.12 -1.60
CA LEU A 94 -10.53 -9.45 -1.78
C LEU A 94 -10.33 -10.19 -0.45
N HIS A 95 -9.94 -9.49 0.62
CA HIS A 95 -9.85 -10.09 1.97
C HIS A 95 -11.18 -10.54 2.57
N ARG A 96 -12.32 -10.16 2.00
CA ARG A 96 -13.65 -10.62 2.46
C ARG A 96 -13.97 -12.04 1.98
N ILE A 97 -13.14 -12.63 1.12
CA ILE A 97 -13.33 -14.00 0.66
C ILE A 97 -12.95 -14.95 1.80
N MET A 98 -13.98 -15.43 2.49
CA MET A 98 -13.87 -16.36 3.64
C MET A 98 -14.33 -17.78 3.28
N LYS A 99 -15.17 -17.93 2.25
CA LYS A 99 -15.76 -19.20 1.81
C LYS A 99 -15.85 -19.24 0.29
N ASP A 100 -15.73 -20.43 -0.27
CA ASP A 100 -15.76 -20.63 -1.73
C ASP A 100 -17.06 -20.15 -2.39
N ASN A 101 -18.20 -20.22 -1.68
CA ASN A 101 -19.49 -19.81 -2.25
C ASN A 101 -19.62 -18.29 -2.54
N GLN A 102 -18.72 -17.47 -2.00
CA GLN A 102 -18.66 -16.03 -2.25
C GLN A 102 -17.51 -15.63 -3.18
N LYS A 103 -16.57 -16.54 -3.42
CA LYS A 103 -15.32 -16.27 -4.15
C LYS A 103 -15.60 -15.69 -5.53
N ASP A 104 -16.42 -16.36 -6.34
CA ASP A 104 -16.67 -15.94 -7.72
C ASP A 104 -17.36 -14.57 -7.81
N LYS A 105 -18.30 -14.28 -6.89
CA LYS A 105 -18.99 -12.99 -6.86
C LYS A 105 -18.06 -11.85 -6.49
N VAL A 106 -17.23 -12.05 -5.47
CA VAL A 106 -16.25 -11.04 -5.03
C VAL A 106 -15.17 -10.84 -6.10
N LEU A 107 -14.73 -11.91 -6.75
CA LEU A 107 -13.79 -11.81 -7.88
C LEU A 107 -14.39 -11.06 -9.06
N ALA A 108 -15.65 -11.31 -9.43
CA ALA A 108 -16.30 -10.56 -10.50
C ALA A 108 -16.41 -9.06 -10.18
N GLU A 109 -16.74 -8.70 -8.93
CA GLU A 109 -16.76 -7.31 -8.49
C GLU A 109 -15.36 -6.67 -8.51
N ALA A 110 -14.34 -7.38 -8.03
CA ALA A 110 -12.96 -6.91 -8.02
C ALA A 110 -12.40 -6.74 -9.44
N ASP A 111 -12.70 -7.67 -10.35
CA ASP A 111 -12.31 -7.63 -11.76
C ASP A 111 -12.90 -6.40 -12.46
N GLN A 112 -14.19 -6.13 -12.23
CA GLN A 112 -14.85 -4.94 -12.75
C GLN A 112 -14.18 -3.65 -12.26
N LYS A 113 -13.88 -3.57 -10.96
CA LYS A 113 -13.20 -2.41 -10.36
C LYS A 113 -11.78 -2.22 -10.90
N LEU A 114 -11.03 -3.30 -11.10
CA LEU A 114 -9.69 -3.26 -11.70
C LEU A 114 -9.75 -2.81 -13.17
N CYS A 115 -10.74 -3.30 -13.93
CA CYS A 115 -10.98 -2.88 -15.30
C CYS A 115 -11.31 -1.39 -15.37
N GLU A 116 -12.21 -0.88 -14.52
CA GLU A 116 -12.54 0.54 -14.45
C GLU A 116 -11.32 1.40 -14.11
N LEU A 117 -10.52 0.97 -13.13
CA LEU A 117 -9.32 1.69 -12.73
C LEU A 117 -8.27 1.76 -13.86
N SER A 118 -8.12 0.67 -14.61
CA SER A 118 -7.27 0.62 -15.81
C SER A 118 -7.80 1.52 -16.94
N MET A 119 -9.08 1.39 -17.27
CA MET A 119 -9.70 2.08 -18.40
C MET A 119 -9.85 3.59 -18.20
N TYR A 120 -10.02 4.03 -16.95
CA TYR A 120 -10.26 5.44 -16.63
C TYR A 120 -9.06 6.06 -15.92
N ALA A 121 -8.81 5.72 -14.66
CA ALA A 121 -7.84 6.45 -13.83
C ALA A 121 -6.39 6.33 -14.35
N LEU A 122 -5.94 5.13 -14.72
CA LEU A 122 -4.59 4.92 -15.28
C LEU A 122 -4.47 5.50 -16.69
N ARG A 123 -5.57 5.50 -17.47
CA ARG A 123 -5.61 6.16 -18.77
C ARG A 123 -5.42 7.67 -18.64
N GLU A 124 -6.07 8.33 -17.69
CA GLU A 124 -5.91 9.77 -17.47
C GLU A 124 -4.47 10.13 -17.07
N ILE A 125 -3.80 9.31 -16.26
CA ILE A 125 -2.36 9.47 -15.96
C ILE A 125 -1.55 9.36 -17.25
N ALA A 126 -1.84 8.38 -18.11
CA ALA A 126 -1.14 8.20 -19.38
C ALA A 126 -1.36 9.38 -20.34
N MET A 127 -2.57 9.94 -20.37
CA MET A 127 -2.91 11.13 -21.16
C MET A 127 -2.13 12.37 -20.67
N GLU A 128 -2.08 12.62 -19.37
CA GLU A 128 -1.38 13.77 -18.78
C GLU A 128 0.15 13.71 -19.00
N LEU A 129 0.71 12.50 -19.15
CA LEU A 129 2.12 12.27 -19.45
C LEU A 129 2.45 12.31 -20.95
N ARG A 130 1.47 12.50 -21.83
CA ARG A 130 1.70 12.50 -23.28
C ARG A 130 2.62 13.65 -23.68
N GLY A 131 3.68 13.31 -24.42
CA GLY A 131 4.70 14.28 -24.85
C GLY A 131 5.56 14.83 -23.70
N GLN A 132 5.46 14.25 -22.50
CA GLN A 132 6.22 14.67 -21.33
C GLN A 132 7.30 13.65 -20.96
N SER A 133 8.28 14.11 -20.19
CA SER A 133 9.26 13.20 -19.57
C SER A 133 8.63 12.46 -18.40
N TYR A 134 8.39 11.15 -18.56
CA TYR A 134 7.80 10.29 -17.52
C TYR A 134 8.50 10.43 -16.16
N TYR A 135 9.84 10.33 -16.15
CA TYR A 135 10.65 10.34 -14.93
C TYR A 135 10.61 11.69 -14.19
N LEU A 136 10.26 12.78 -14.88
CA LEU A 136 10.12 14.09 -14.25
C LEU A 136 8.94 14.14 -13.27
N TYR A 137 7.88 13.40 -13.59
CA TYR A 137 6.62 13.37 -12.84
C TYR A 137 6.39 12.06 -12.08
N HIS A 138 7.23 11.05 -12.29
CA HIS A 138 7.12 9.70 -11.72
C HIS A 138 6.73 9.69 -10.23
N ARG A 139 7.35 10.55 -9.42
CA ARG A 139 7.06 10.65 -7.97
C ARG A 139 5.63 11.05 -7.63
N ALA A 140 4.91 11.74 -8.52
CA ALA A 140 3.54 12.18 -8.29
C ALA A 140 2.57 11.00 -8.21
N PHE A 141 2.78 9.98 -9.04
CA PHE A 141 1.81 8.88 -9.23
C PHE A 141 2.36 7.50 -8.91
N SER A 142 3.69 7.34 -8.75
CA SER A 142 4.35 6.08 -8.38
C SER A 142 3.69 5.35 -7.20
N PRO A 143 3.28 5.99 -6.09
CA PRO A 143 2.56 5.30 -5.02
C PRO A 143 1.26 4.64 -5.48
N GLY A 144 0.49 5.30 -6.35
CA GLY A 144 -0.74 4.72 -6.90
C GLY A 144 -0.46 3.54 -7.81
N ILE A 145 0.60 3.59 -8.60
CA ILE A 145 1.03 2.48 -9.46
C ILE A 145 1.43 1.26 -8.64
N GLN A 146 2.21 1.45 -7.57
CA GLN A 146 2.60 0.36 -6.67
C GLN A 146 1.37 -0.31 -6.04
N GLU A 147 0.41 0.49 -5.57
CA GLU A 147 -0.82 -0.02 -4.96
C GLU A 147 -1.73 -0.74 -5.98
N TYR A 148 -1.81 -0.23 -7.21
CA TYR A 148 -2.51 -0.92 -8.30
C TYR A 148 -1.91 -2.30 -8.60
N ILE A 149 -0.58 -2.38 -8.66
CA ILE A 149 0.13 -3.63 -8.90
C ILE A 149 -0.13 -4.62 -7.75
N GLU A 150 -0.09 -4.16 -6.51
CA GLU A 150 -0.45 -4.95 -5.34
C GLU A 150 -1.88 -5.51 -5.45
N ALA A 151 -2.87 -4.65 -5.75
CA ALA A 151 -4.27 -5.06 -5.91
C ALA A 151 -4.47 -6.07 -7.05
N LEU A 152 -3.89 -5.79 -8.23
CA LEU A 152 -4.00 -6.65 -9.41
C LEU A 152 -3.35 -8.01 -9.17
N THR A 153 -2.15 -8.03 -8.62
CA THR A 153 -1.42 -9.29 -8.39
C THR A 153 -2.05 -10.10 -7.25
N PHE A 154 -2.66 -9.44 -6.26
CA PHE A 154 -3.45 -10.13 -5.23
C PHE A 154 -4.71 -10.76 -5.81
N PHE A 155 -5.41 -10.05 -6.70
CA PHE A 155 -6.55 -10.58 -7.43
C PHE A 155 -6.19 -11.85 -8.21
N HIS A 156 -5.14 -11.80 -9.02
CA HIS A 156 -4.69 -12.95 -9.82
C HIS A 156 -4.20 -14.12 -8.97
N TYR A 157 -3.56 -13.85 -7.82
CA TYR A 157 -3.22 -14.88 -6.87
C TYR A 157 -4.47 -15.59 -6.32
N ILE A 158 -5.49 -14.83 -5.91
CA ILE A 158 -6.73 -15.43 -5.36
C ILE A 158 -7.49 -16.21 -6.44
N LYS A 159 -7.51 -15.67 -7.66
CA LYS A 159 -8.21 -16.26 -8.80
C LYS A 159 -7.57 -17.59 -9.21
N ASP A 160 -6.27 -17.56 -9.52
CA ASP A 160 -5.58 -18.63 -10.25
C ASP A 160 -4.24 -19.06 -9.60
N GLY A 161 -3.82 -18.44 -8.50
CA GLY A 161 -2.61 -18.83 -7.75
C GLY A 161 -1.28 -18.45 -8.39
N HIS A 162 -1.24 -17.44 -9.28
CA HIS A 162 -0.01 -16.98 -9.95
C HIS A 162 0.23 -15.48 -9.78
N LEU A 163 1.45 -15.05 -10.12
CA LEU A 163 1.83 -13.63 -10.23
C LEU A 163 1.73 -13.18 -11.67
N VAL A 164 1.05 -12.07 -11.91
CA VAL A 164 1.02 -11.40 -13.22
C VAL A 164 2.38 -10.78 -13.49
N THR A 165 2.87 -10.96 -14.71
CA THR A 165 4.14 -10.39 -15.18
C THR A 165 4.00 -8.91 -15.58
N LEU A 166 5.11 -8.17 -15.54
CA LEU A 166 5.13 -6.76 -15.97
C LEU A 166 4.62 -6.59 -17.42
N ASP A 167 4.99 -7.52 -18.31
CA ASP A 167 4.57 -7.51 -19.71
C ASP A 167 3.05 -7.67 -19.87
N GLU A 168 2.43 -8.54 -19.07
CA GLU A 168 0.97 -8.72 -19.06
C GLU A 168 0.26 -7.45 -18.58
N ILE A 169 0.82 -6.78 -17.57
CA ILE A 169 0.28 -5.50 -17.10
C ILE A 169 0.41 -4.44 -18.19
N HIS A 170 1.58 -4.30 -18.80
CA HIS A 170 1.80 -3.32 -19.88
C HIS A 170 0.87 -3.54 -21.07
N LYS A 171 0.58 -4.79 -21.46
CA LYS A 171 -0.38 -5.10 -22.54
C LYS A 171 -1.77 -4.54 -22.26
N ASN A 172 -2.17 -4.48 -20.99
CA ASN A 172 -3.48 -3.97 -20.56
C ASN A 172 -3.51 -2.45 -20.34
N LEU A 173 -2.35 -1.76 -20.39
CA LEU A 173 -2.21 -0.32 -20.20
C LEU A 173 -1.89 0.41 -21.50
N VAL A 174 -2.52 -0.07 -22.57
CA VAL A 174 -2.41 0.45 -23.93
C VAL A 174 -3.76 1.02 -24.34
N TYR A 175 -3.76 2.27 -24.76
CA TYR A 175 -4.98 3.03 -25.03
C TYR A 175 -5.00 3.56 -26.45
N LEU A 176 -6.21 3.69 -26.98
CA LEU A 176 -6.48 4.33 -28.26
C LEU A 176 -7.01 5.72 -28.00
N GLU A 177 -6.58 6.68 -28.80
CA GLU A 177 -7.21 8.00 -28.86
C GLU A 177 -8.66 7.85 -29.30
N GLN A 178 -9.54 8.50 -28.57
CA GLN A 178 -10.89 8.71 -29.06
C GLN A 178 -10.80 9.76 -30.17
N PRO A 179 -11.43 9.54 -31.34
CA PRO A 179 -11.54 10.61 -32.33
C PRO A 179 -12.26 11.78 -31.65
N GLU A 180 -11.67 12.97 -31.72
CA GLU A 180 -12.39 14.19 -31.34
C GLU A 180 -13.69 14.22 -32.14
N GLU A 181 -14.84 14.10 -31.47
CA GLU A 181 -16.12 14.38 -32.10
C GLU A 181 -16.06 15.86 -32.49
N ALA A 182 -15.82 16.12 -33.78
CA ALA A 182 -15.80 17.47 -34.29
C ALA A 182 -17.18 18.09 -34.01
N GLU A 183 -17.25 19.02 -33.05
CA GLU A 183 -18.41 19.88 -32.78
C GLU A 183 -18.67 20.88 -33.93
N SER A 184 -18.35 20.53 -35.17
CA SER A 184 -18.66 21.34 -36.34
C SER A 184 -19.36 20.50 -37.40
N GLU A 185 -20.67 20.71 -37.50
CA GLU A 185 -21.44 20.45 -38.72
C GLU A 185 -20.86 21.33 -39.83
N MET A 186 -19.76 20.90 -40.48
CA MET A 186 -19.30 21.22 -41.85
C MET A 186 -17.91 20.57 -42.05
N ALA A 187 -17.85 19.25 -42.17
CA ALA A 187 -16.62 18.55 -42.50
C ALA A 187 -16.61 18.14 -43.98
N ASP A 188 -15.68 18.75 -44.71
CA ASP A 188 -15.27 18.47 -46.08
C ASP A 188 -14.96 16.97 -46.30
N GLU A 189 -15.47 16.40 -47.41
CA GLU A 189 -15.46 14.95 -47.72
C GLU A 189 -14.07 14.36 -48.02
N THR A 190 -12.99 15.14 -47.85
CA THR A 190 -11.60 14.73 -48.16
C THR A 190 -10.68 14.52 -46.96
N ALA A 191 -11.19 14.54 -45.72
CA ALA A 191 -10.38 14.24 -44.55
C ALA A 191 -9.94 12.76 -44.51
N VAL A 192 -8.67 12.51 -44.84
CA VAL A 192 -7.99 11.22 -44.63
C VAL A 192 -8.16 10.85 -43.15
N LYS A 193 -8.96 9.82 -42.86
CA LYS A 193 -9.13 9.27 -41.51
C LYS A 193 -7.78 8.70 -41.06
N MET A 194 -6.96 9.52 -40.42
CA MET A 194 -5.77 9.05 -39.73
C MET A 194 -6.22 8.05 -38.65
N PRO A 195 -5.53 6.89 -38.54
CA PRO A 195 -5.84 5.95 -37.48
C PRO A 195 -5.66 6.65 -36.12
N PRO A 196 -6.53 6.36 -35.13
CA PRO A 196 -6.44 6.97 -33.81
C PRO A 196 -5.04 6.74 -33.23
N GLY A 197 -4.41 7.80 -32.73
CA GLY A 197 -3.10 7.69 -32.11
C GLY A 197 -3.14 6.74 -30.91
N LYS A 198 -2.05 6.01 -30.71
CA LYS A 198 -1.91 5.02 -29.64
C LYS A 198 -0.99 5.58 -28.56
N PHE A 199 -1.38 5.47 -27.31
CA PHE A 199 -0.55 5.84 -26.16
C PHE A 199 -0.63 4.77 -25.07
N SER A 200 0.33 4.77 -24.15
CA SER A 200 0.42 3.74 -23.11
C SER A 200 0.99 4.30 -21.83
N LEU A 201 0.66 3.67 -20.71
CA LEU A 201 1.30 3.92 -19.42
C LEU A 201 2.42 2.91 -19.20
N GLU A 202 3.67 3.36 -19.27
CA GLU A 202 4.82 2.50 -18.97
C GLU A 202 5.00 2.40 -17.46
N ILE A 203 4.89 1.19 -16.91
CA ILE A 203 5.24 0.92 -15.51
C ILE A 203 6.72 0.56 -15.43
N ILE A 204 7.47 1.29 -14.60
CA ILE A 204 8.89 1.00 -14.40
C ILE A 204 9.08 -0.28 -13.57
N PRO A 205 10.15 -1.07 -13.83
CA PRO A 205 10.40 -2.31 -13.09
C PRO A 205 10.45 -2.13 -11.57
N LEU A 206 10.94 -0.98 -11.09
CA LEU A 206 11.03 -0.70 -9.65
C LEU A 206 9.65 -0.59 -8.99
N ASP A 207 8.67 0.08 -9.61
CA ASP A 207 7.31 0.18 -9.07
C ASP A 207 6.63 -1.19 -9.05
N TYR A 208 6.83 -1.98 -10.11
CA TYR A 208 6.37 -3.36 -10.15
C TYR A 208 6.94 -4.20 -9.02
N MET A 209 8.26 -4.16 -8.83
CA MET A 209 8.90 -4.90 -7.74
C MET A 209 8.45 -4.43 -6.35
N LEU A 210 8.21 -3.13 -6.17
CA LEU A 210 7.74 -2.58 -4.90
C LEU A 210 6.29 -2.99 -4.60
N GLY A 211 5.40 -2.95 -5.61
CA GLY A 211 4.03 -3.44 -5.48
C GLY A 211 3.96 -4.95 -5.18
N ILE A 212 4.80 -5.76 -5.86
CA ILE A 212 4.94 -7.19 -5.56
C ILE A 212 5.48 -7.41 -4.14
N ALA A 213 6.35 -6.54 -3.65
CA ALA A 213 6.85 -6.66 -2.28
C ALA A 213 5.76 -6.37 -1.25
N ASP A 214 4.84 -5.43 -1.52
CA ASP A 214 3.69 -5.14 -0.65
C ASP A 214 2.62 -6.24 -0.67
N LEU A 215 2.36 -6.84 -1.84
CA LEU A 215 1.51 -8.03 -1.97
C LEU A 215 1.84 -9.10 -0.91
N THR A 216 3.12 -9.29 -0.58
CA THR A 216 3.53 -10.29 0.41
C THR A 216 2.95 -10.07 1.80
N GLY A 217 2.69 -8.81 2.17
CA GLY A 217 1.98 -8.44 3.39
C GLY A 217 0.53 -8.88 3.35
N GLU A 218 -0.14 -8.69 2.21
CA GLU A 218 -1.53 -9.09 2.00
C GLU A 218 -1.68 -10.62 1.95
N LEU A 219 -0.74 -11.34 1.34
CA LEU A 219 -0.69 -12.81 1.38
C LEU A 219 -0.50 -13.36 2.79
N MET A 220 0.40 -12.75 3.58
CA MET A 220 0.56 -13.11 4.99
C MET A 220 -0.72 -12.84 5.78
N ARG A 221 -1.38 -11.70 5.55
CA ARG A 221 -2.66 -11.38 6.18
C ARG A 221 -3.73 -12.41 5.82
N LYS A 222 -3.83 -12.80 4.55
CA LYS A 222 -4.74 -13.85 4.09
C LYS A 222 -4.45 -15.17 4.78
N CYS A 223 -3.18 -15.55 4.92
CA CYS A 223 -2.78 -16.77 5.62
C CYS A 223 -3.30 -16.78 7.07
N ILE A 224 -3.08 -15.70 7.83
CA ILE A 224 -3.52 -15.65 9.23
C ILE A 224 -5.05 -15.65 9.33
N ASN A 225 -5.74 -14.97 8.42
CA ASN A 225 -7.20 -15.02 8.35
C ASN A 225 -7.71 -16.43 8.08
N ALA A 226 -7.06 -17.18 7.18
CA ALA A 226 -7.42 -18.57 6.87
C ALA A 226 -7.27 -19.48 8.10
N VAL A 227 -6.15 -19.35 8.83
CA VAL A 227 -5.94 -20.07 10.11
C VAL A 227 -7.04 -19.74 11.11
N GLY A 228 -7.41 -18.47 11.24
CA GLY A 228 -8.47 -18.03 12.15
C GLY A 228 -9.86 -18.60 11.80
N GLN A 229 -10.06 -19.03 10.56
CA GLN A 229 -11.29 -19.68 10.07
C GLN A 229 -11.26 -21.20 10.17
N GLY A 230 -10.15 -21.78 10.61
CA GLY A 230 -9.96 -23.23 10.69
C GLY A 230 -9.53 -23.88 9.37
N ASP A 231 -9.11 -23.10 8.36
CA ASP A 231 -8.47 -23.66 7.16
C ASP A 231 -7.05 -24.14 7.52
N LEU A 232 -6.82 -25.44 7.35
CA LEU A 232 -5.55 -26.09 7.66
C LEU A 232 -4.66 -26.31 6.44
N GLU A 233 -5.16 -26.07 5.22
CA GLU A 233 -4.45 -26.35 3.97
C GLU A 233 -3.92 -25.07 3.31
N GLU A 234 -4.76 -24.04 3.18
CA GLU A 234 -4.38 -22.75 2.57
C GLU A 234 -3.12 -22.12 3.18
N PRO A 235 -2.89 -22.15 4.51
CA PRO A 235 -1.66 -21.65 5.12
C PRO A 235 -0.38 -22.28 4.55
N PHE A 236 -0.38 -23.58 4.26
CA PHE A 236 0.81 -24.25 3.69
C PHE A 236 1.04 -23.88 2.23
N VAL A 237 -0.03 -23.63 1.47
CA VAL A 237 0.07 -23.13 0.08
C VAL A 237 0.68 -21.74 0.07
N LEU A 238 0.15 -20.83 0.90
CA LEU A 238 0.66 -19.46 1.06
C LEU A 238 2.11 -19.43 1.56
N CYS A 239 2.46 -20.34 2.47
CA CYS A 239 3.83 -20.47 2.98
C CYS A 239 4.83 -20.80 1.86
N ARG A 240 4.52 -21.79 1.01
CA ARG A 240 5.38 -22.13 -0.14
C ARG A 240 5.53 -20.94 -1.08
N PHE A 241 4.43 -20.31 -1.44
CA PHE A 241 4.42 -19.16 -2.34
C PHE A 241 5.25 -17.98 -1.80
N LEU A 242 5.07 -17.62 -0.52
CA LEU A 242 5.85 -16.55 0.11
C LEU A 242 7.35 -16.87 0.22
N ARG A 243 7.70 -18.14 0.42
CA ARG A 243 9.11 -18.58 0.42
C ARG A 243 9.72 -18.44 -0.97
N ASP A 244 9.00 -18.84 -2.03
CA ASP A 244 9.45 -18.69 -3.41
C ASP A 244 9.65 -17.21 -3.77
N MET A 245 8.71 -16.34 -3.40
CA MET A 245 8.85 -14.88 -3.54
C MET A 245 10.07 -14.36 -2.79
N TYR A 246 10.25 -14.74 -1.52
CA TYR A 246 11.39 -14.31 -0.71
C TYR A 246 12.72 -14.73 -1.33
N THR A 247 12.83 -15.97 -1.82
CA THR A 247 14.00 -16.45 -2.55
C THR A 247 14.25 -15.60 -3.81
N GLY A 248 13.20 -15.26 -4.57
CA GLY A 248 13.31 -14.34 -5.70
C GLY A 248 13.86 -12.97 -5.30
N PHE A 249 13.33 -12.38 -4.22
CA PHE A 249 13.77 -11.07 -3.72
C PHE A 249 15.21 -11.06 -3.18
N LEU A 250 15.68 -12.18 -2.61
CA LEU A 250 17.08 -12.31 -2.21
C LEU A 250 18.05 -12.24 -3.40
N GLY A 251 17.61 -12.64 -4.59
CA GLY A 251 18.39 -12.56 -5.82
C GLY A 251 18.83 -11.14 -6.21
N PHE A 252 18.10 -10.11 -5.78
CA PHE A 252 18.47 -8.71 -6.06
C PHE A 252 19.62 -8.19 -5.18
N GLY A 253 19.94 -8.86 -4.07
CA GLY A 253 21.03 -8.48 -3.18
C GLY A 253 20.99 -7.00 -2.74
N LYS A 254 22.16 -6.37 -2.68
CA LYS A 254 22.32 -4.98 -2.22
C LYS A 254 22.06 -3.92 -3.30
N THR A 255 21.90 -4.33 -4.57
CA THR A 255 21.76 -3.39 -5.70
C THR A 255 20.36 -2.81 -5.83
N ALA A 256 19.38 -3.33 -5.10
CA ALA A 256 17.98 -2.93 -5.22
C ALA A 256 17.61 -1.60 -4.50
N GLY A 257 18.57 -0.96 -3.84
CA GLY A 257 18.37 0.30 -3.13
C GLY A 257 17.71 0.16 -1.75
N ARG A 258 17.71 1.27 -0.99
CA ARG A 258 17.29 1.31 0.42
C ARG A 258 15.83 0.92 0.63
N GLU A 259 14.95 1.34 -0.29
CA GLU A 259 13.52 1.04 -0.17
C GLU A 259 13.25 -0.44 -0.35
N MET A 260 13.78 -1.05 -1.40
CA MET A 260 13.65 -2.49 -1.60
C MET A 260 14.26 -3.27 -0.43
N SER A 261 15.43 -2.89 0.08
CA SER A 261 16.02 -3.57 1.25
C SER A 261 15.10 -3.55 2.47
N ARG A 262 14.36 -2.46 2.70
CA ARG A 262 13.35 -2.39 3.78
C ARG A 262 12.18 -3.33 3.50
N LYS A 263 11.69 -3.38 2.26
CA LYS A 263 10.59 -4.27 1.87
C LYS A 263 11.00 -5.75 1.99
N VAL A 264 12.21 -6.12 1.59
CA VAL A 264 12.76 -7.48 1.76
C VAL A 264 12.85 -7.87 3.24
N TRP A 265 13.22 -6.93 4.11
CA TRP A 265 13.17 -7.17 5.55
C TRP A 265 11.76 -7.41 6.07
N THR A 266 10.77 -6.62 5.61
CA THR A 266 9.36 -6.84 5.96
C THR A 266 8.86 -8.19 5.44
N LEU A 267 9.21 -8.56 4.21
CA LEU A 267 8.91 -9.86 3.62
C LEU A 267 9.49 -11.01 4.45
N PHE A 268 10.74 -10.91 4.90
CA PHE A 268 11.31 -11.89 5.81
C PHE A 268 10.47 -12.05 7.09
N GLN A 269 9.97 -10.96 7.68
CA GLN A 269 9.06 -11.04 8.83
C GLN A 269 7.72 -11.70 8.47
N SER A 270 7.16 -11.39 7.29
CA SER A 270 5.93 -12.02 6.80
C SER A 270 6.09 -13.54 6.62
N VAL A 271 7.19 -13.99 6.01
CA VAL A 271 7.52 -15.42 5.86
C VAL A 271 7.61 -16.09 7.22
N ARG A 272 8.34 -15.51 8.19
CA ARG A 272 8.46 -16.10 9.54
C ARG A 272 7.11 -16.25 10.23
N LYS A 273 6.21 -15.28 10.08
CA LYS A 273 4.85 -15.37 10.66
C LYS A 273 4.07 -16.52 10.06
N VAL A 274 4.10 -16.67 8.74
CA VAL A 274 3.39 -17.75 8.02
C VAL A 274 4.00 -19.12 8.32
N GLU A 275 5.34 -19.24 8.38
CA GLU A 275 6.02 -20.48 8.77
C GLU A 275 5.66 -20.89 10.20
N ASN A 276 5.62 -19.95 11.14
CA ASN A 276 5.21 -20.24 12.52
C ASN A 276 3.74 -20.69 12.60
N ALA A 277 2.85 -20.13 11.78
CA ALA A 277 1.46 -20.56 11.69
C ALA A 277 1.38 -22.02 11.19
N CYS A 278 2.08 -22.34 10.10
CA CYS A 278 2.16 -23.70 9.56
C CYS A 278 2.75 -24.70 10.56
N TYR A 279 3.82 -24.31 11.26
CA TYR A 279 4.43 -25.11 12.32
C TYR A 279 3.42 -25.43 13.42
N THR A 280 2.68 -24.42 13.89
CA THR A 280 1.68 -24.58 14.96
C THR A 280 0.55 -25.52 14.54
N ILE A 281 0.06 -25.38 13.30
CA ILE A 281 -0.93 -26.30 12.73
C ILE A 281 -0.39 -27.73 12.73
N LYS A 282 0.84 -27.93 12.25
CA LYS A 282 1.44 -29.26 12.13
C LYS A 282 1.62 -29.94 13.48
N VAL A 283 2.13 -29.22 14.48
CA VAL A 283 2.35 -29.76 15.83
C VAL A 283 1.01 -30.12 16.47
N ARG A 284 0.05 -29.18 16.54
CA ARG A 284 -1.25 -29.42 17.17
C ARG A 284 -2.09 -30.48 16.45
N GLY A 285 -2.03 -30.50 15.12
CA GLY A 285 -2.69 -31.53 14.32
C GLY A 285 -2.09 -32.92 14.48
N SER A 286 -0.86 -33.02 15.01
CA SER A 286 -0.20 -34.31 15.31
C SER A 286 -0.38 -34.75 16.78
N GLU A 287 -0.90 -33.87 17.66
CA GLU A 287 -1.09 -34.15 19.09
C GLU A 287 -2.46 -34.78 19.42
N VAL A 288 -3.48 -34.61 18.55
CA VAL A 288 -4.83 -35.17 18.79
C VAL A 288 -5.00 -36.50 18.02
N PRO A 289 -5.28 -37.63 18.69
CA PRO A 289 -5.50 -38.91 18.01
C PRO A 289 -6.75 -38.86 17.13
N ASN A 290 -6.65 -39.40 15.90
CA ASN A 290 -7.74 -39.42 14.90
C ASN A 290 -9.09 -39.99 15.39
N HIS A 291 -9.12 -40.76 16.49
CA HIS A 291 -10.35 -41.32 17.06
C HIS A 291 -11.11 -40.36 18.00
N VAL A 292 -10.45 -39.37 18.60
CA VAL A 292 -11.11 -38.44 19.55
C VAL A 292 -11.86 -37.31 18.83
N LEU A 293 -11.40 -36.94 17.62
CA LEU A 293 -12.06 -35.91 16.81
C LEU A 293 -13.38 -36.42 16.19
N ALA A 294 -13.48 -37.70 15.84
CA ALA A 294 -14.72 -38.28 15.34
C ALA A 294 -15.81 -38.27 16.45
N ASP A 295 -15.46 -38.69 17.66
CA ASP A 295 -16.45 -38.76 18.76
C ASP A 295 -16.92 -37.37 19.23
N MET A 296 -16.11 -36.31 19.08
CA MET A 296 -16.52 -34.94 19.45
C MET A 296 -17.48 -34.28 18.45
N PHE A 297 -17.45 -34.66 17.17
CA PHE A 297 -18.34 -34.10 16.15
C PHE A 297 -19.57 -34.97 15.86
N TYR A 298 -19.53 -36.27 16.20
CA TYR A 298 -20.62 -37.22 15.93
C TYR A 298 -21.40 -37.70 17.15
N ALA A 299 -21.12 -37.20 18.37
CA ALA A 299 -21.95 -37.52 19.54
C ALA A 299 -23.37 -36.96 19.36
N PRO A 300 -24.42 -37.81 19.34
CA PRO A 300 -25.80 -37.34 19.38
C PRO A 300 -26.03 -36.60 20.70
N LEU A 301 -26.62 -35.40 20.64
CA LEU A 301 -27.07 -34.71 21.84
C LEU A 301 -28.09 -35.61 22.57
N PRO A 302 -27.96 -35.83 23.89
CA PRO A 302 -28.94 -36.61 24.62
C PRO A 302 -30.31 -35.92 24.54
N GLU A 303 -31.33 -36.68 24.13
CA GLU A 303 -32.72 -36.25 24.17
C GLU A 303 -33.06 -35.83 25.60
N LYS A 304 -33.66 -34.65 25.74
CA LYS A 304 -34.20 -34.19 27.02
C LYS A 304 -35.31 -35.15 27.44
N GLU A 305 -35.06 -35.98 28.45
CA GLU A 305 -36.14 -36.63 29.19
C GLU A 305 -37.05 -35.54 29.77
N SER A 306 -38.32 -35.57 29.36
CA SER A 306 -39.40 -34.79 29.95
C SER A 306 -39.56 -35.22 31.41
N VAL A 307 -39.34 -34.27 32.32
CA VAL A 307 -39.71 -34.44 33.73
C VAL A 307 -41.23 -34.28 33.81
N ASP A 308 -41.93 -35.41 33.83
CA ASP A 308 -43.31 -35.46 34.32
C ASP A 308 -43.28 -35.28 35.84
N CYS A 309 -43.81 -34.16 36.32
CA CYS A 309 -44.24 -33.98 37.70
C CYS A 309 -45.73 -33.62 37.72
N ASP A 310 -46.48 -34.56 38.30
CA ASP A 310 -47.89 -34.55 38.76
C ASP A 310 -49.04 -34.48 37.73
#